data_AF-A0A951FGV7-F1
#
_entry.id   AF-A0A951FGV7-F1
#
_cell.length_a   1.000
_cell.length_b   1.000
_cell.length_c   1.000
_cell.angle_alpha   90.00
_cell.angle_beta   90.00
_cell.angle_gamma   90.00
#
_symmetry.space_group_name_H-M   'P 1'
#
loop_
_entity.id
_entity.type
_entity.pdbx_description
1 polymer ?
#
loop_
_entity_poly.entity_id
_entity_poly.type
_entity_poly.pdbx_seq_one_letter_code
_entity_poly.pdbx_strand_id
1 'polypeptide(L)'
;MLQVKVEADRIWLGERLAVSLQRTLRIPDDGREYPLPPGLGRFPVHRAADYADRVPAAWNQPHAFFIPMYQREALWLSFSAAFWKPNAVKVGVGEINAISGAAWALDLHSEPQDYMVCPPQPWLDGINAGDAYIRQFVAMPLGQGYTIESHLTGVERIGGIQIQVYDPLPGRFPDQPPVPPPAPMASAGGTYRARGGAAQEMGIAAGGKMKQRIYPDPHGID
;
A
#
# COMPACT_ATOMS: atom_id res chain seq x y z
N MET A 1 -14.59 -5.26 12.63
CA MET A 1 -13.62 -5.35 11.51
C MET A 1 -14.21 -4.60 10.33
N LEU A 2 -13.42 -3.77 9.64
CA LEU A 2 -13.91 -2.99 8.49
C LEU A 2 -14.30 -3.92 7.33
N GLN A 3 -15.36 -3.59 6.59
CA GLN A 3 -15.69 -4.32 5.38
C GLN A 3 -14.62 -4.05 4.31
N VAL A 4 -14.18 -5.10 3.60
CA VAL A 4 -13.20 -4.96 2.52
C VAL A 4 -13.82 -5.37 1.19
N LYS A 5 -13.77 -4.47 0.20
CA LYS A 5 -14.26 -4.73 -1.16
C LYS A 5 -13.28 -4.24 -2.21
N VAL A 6 -13.35 -4.80 -3.41
CA VAL A 6 -12.57 -4.33 -4.57
C VAL A 6 -13.51 -3.70 -5.59
N GLU A 7 -13.19 -2.50 -6.04
CA GLU A 7 -13.98 -1.78 -7.03
C GLU A 7 -13.07 -0.91 -7.89
N ALA A 8 -13.16 -1.05 -9.22
CA ALA A 8 -12.35 -0.31 -10.19
C ALA A 8 -10.85 -0.29 -9.84
N ASP A 9 -10.28 -1.47 -9.55
CA ASP A 9 -8.86 -1.66 -9.21
C ASP A 9 -8.42 -0.91 -7.94
N ARG A 10 -9.36 -0.70 -7.00
CA ARG A 10 -9.11 -0.15 -5.66
C ARG A 10 -9.58 -1.13 -4.60
N ILE A 11 -8.83 -1.22 -3.51
CA ILE A 11 -9.21 -1.95 -2.29
C ILE A 11 -9.82 -0.94 -1.34
N TRP A 12 -11.12 -1.03 -1.11
CA TRP A 12 -11.83 -0.24 -0.11
C TRP A 12 -11.74 -0.93 1.24
N LEU A 13 -11.34 -0.17 2.26
CA LEU A 13 -11.21 -0.58 3.66
C LEU A 13 -12.22 0.25 4.46
N GLY A 14 -13.41 -0.30 4.63
CA GLY A 14 -14.59 0.43 5.06
C GLY A 14 -15.17 1.32 3.95
N GLU A 15 -15.92 2.33 4.33
CA GLU A 15 -16.61 3.24 3.39
C GLU A 15 -15.78 4.47 3.00
N ARG A 16 -14.75 4.78 3.79
CA ARG A 16 -14.05 6.07 3.73
C ARG A 16 -12.65 6.00 3.17
N LEU A 17 -12.00 4.84 3.18
CA LEU A 17 -10.61 4.68 2.75
C LEU A 17 -10.53 3.70 1.58
N ALA A 18 -9.87 4.12 0.53
CA ALA A 18 -9.48 3.27 -0.58
C ALA A 18 -7.98 3.33 -0.81
N VAL A 19 -7.39 2.16 -1.05
CA VAL A 19 -6.00 2.00 -1.46
C VAL A 19 -5.97 1.55 -2.91
N SER A 20 -5.06 2.11 -3.70
CA SER A 20 -4.75 1.62 -5.04
C SER A 20 -3.27 1.40 -5.20
N LEU A 21 -2.91 0.29 -5.84
CA LEU A 21 -1.52 -0.05 -6.15
C LEU A 21 -1.21 0.54 -7.52
N GLN A 22 -0.23 1.43 -7.57
CA GLN A 22 0.12 2.20 -8.75
C GLN A 22 1.41 1.65 -9.34
N ARG A 23 1.41 1.43 -10.66
CA ARG A 23 2.60 1.00 -11.41
C ARG A 23 3.60 2.14 -11.48
N THR A 24 4.88 1.82 -11.38
CA THR A 24 5.97 2.76 -11.65
C THR A 24 7.21 2.04 -12.18
N LEU A 25 8.17 2.80 -12.67
CA LEU A 25 9.46 2.26 -13.10
C LEU A 25 10.29 1.83 -11.88
N ARG A 26 10.88 0.65 -11.98
CA ARG A 26 11.83 0.16 -10.99
C ARG A 26 13.12 0.97 -11.07
N ILE A 27 13.50 1.57 -9.95
CA ILE A 27 14.80 2.22 -9.80
C ILE A 27 15.88 1.14 -9.67
N PRO A 28 16.98 1.22 -10.45
CA PRO A 28 18.13 0.33 -10.30
C PRO A 28 18.73 0.40 -8.89
N ASP A 29 19.24 -0.73 -8.39
CA ASP A 29 20.00 -0.79 -7.13
C ASP A 29 21.50 -0.67 -7.41
N ASP A 30 21.92 0.48 -7.99
CA ASP A 30 23.32 0.76 -8.35
C ASP A 30 23.95 1.88 -7.49
N GLY A 31 23.26 2.27 -6.42
CA GLY A 31 23.67 3.31 -5.49
C GLY A 31 23.54 4.75 -6.02
N ARG A 32 23.03 4.95 -7.25
CA ARG A 32 22.81 6.28 -7.81
C ARG A 32 21.46 6.85 -7.39
N GLU A 33 21.37 8.18 -7.40
CA GLU A 33 20.10 8.87 -7.24
C GLU A 33 19.39 8.98 -8.59
N TYR A 34 18.09 8.69 -8.59
CA TYR A 34 17.21 8.81 -9.76
C TYR A 34 16.07 9.78 -9.45
N PRO A 35 15.51 10.46 -10.47
CA PRO A 35 14.26 11.21 -10.32
C PRO A 35 13.12 10.32 -9.83
N LEU A 36 12.12 10.92 -9.20
CA LEU A 36 10.90 10.20 -8.82
C LEU A 36 10.26 9.57 -10.07
N PRO A 37 10.04 8.26 -10.10
CA PRO A 37 9.58 7.60 -11.30
C PRO A 37 8.10 7.89 -11.56
N PRO A 38 7.70 7.98 -12.84
CA PRO A 38 6.34 8.38 -13.20
C PRO A 38 5.33 7.30 -12.80
N GLY A 39 4.13 7.72 -12.41
CA GLY A 39 2.99 6.80 -12.29
C GLY A 39 2.56 6.29 -13.66
N LEU A 40 2.45 4.97 -13.82
CA LEU A 40 2.09 4.29 -15.07
C LEU A 40 0.68 3.66 -15.01
N GLY A 41 -0.17 4.20 -14.14
CA GLY A 41 -1.54 3.75 -13.93
C GLY A 41 -1.68 2.69 -12.83
N ARG A 42 -2.91 2.20 -12.61
CA ARG A 42 -3.21 1.24 -11.54
C ARG A 42 -2.92 -0.20 -11.98
N PHE A 43 -2.42 -1.00 -11.05
CA PHE A 43 -2.48 -2.46 -11.18
C PHE A 43 -3.93 -2.94 -11.05
N PRO A 44 -4.38 -3.90 -11.88
CA PRO A 44 -5.62 -4.59 -11.62
C PRO A 44 -5.47 -5.40 -10.33
N VAL A 45 -6.53 -5.41 -9.52
CA VAL A 45 -6.57 -6.10 -8.23
C VAL A 45 -7.59 -7.23 -8.28
N HIS A 46 -7.16 -8.42 -7.91
CA HIS A 46 -7.99 -9.62 -7.92
C HIS A 46 -8.12 -10.17 -6.49
N ARG A 47 -9.30 -10.67 -6.12
CA ARG A 47 -9.46 -11.41 -4.86
C ARG A 47 -8.90 -12.80 -5.06
N ALA A 48 -8.07 -13.28 -4.14
CA ALA A 48 -7.48 -14.61 -4.25
C ALA A 48 -8.55 -15.72 -4.28
N ALA A 49 -9.61 -15.56 -3.49
CA ALA A 49 -10.72 -16.52 -3.41
C ALA A 49 -11.44 -16.77 -4.76
N ASP A 50 -11.48 -15.76 -5.64
CA ASP A 50 -12.11 -15.90 -6.97
C ASP A 50 -11.29 -16.79 -7.93
N TYR A 51 -10.07 -17.15 -7.51
CA TYR A 51 -9.08 -17.94 -8.26
C TYR A 51 -8.50 -19.07 -7.39
N ALA A 52 -9.24 -19.55 -6.38
CA ALA A 52 -8.73 -20.47 -5.35
C ALA A 52 -8.12 -21.77 -5.91
N ASP A 53 -8.49 -22.18 -7.12
CA ASP A 53 -7.98 -23.34 -7.85
C ASP A 53 -6.69 -23.07 -8.66
N ARG A 54 -6.30 -21.80 -8.81
CA ARG A 54 -5.20 -21.31 -9.67
C ARG A 54 -4.15 -20.48 -8.95
N VAL A 55 -4.38 -20.17 -7.68
CA VAL A 55 -3.44 -19.46 -6.80
C VAL A 55 -2.90 -20.45 -5.76
N PRO A 56 -1.78 -20.16 -5.08
CA PRO A 56 -1.21 -21.13 -4.17
C PRO A 56 -2.13 -21.22 -2.95
N ALA A 57 -2.28 -22.42 -2.39
CA ALA A 57 -3.26 -22.68 -1.34
C ALA A 57 -3.12 -21.72 -0.13
N ALA A 58 -1.89 -21.28 0.17
CA ALA A 58 -1.60 -20.31 1.22
C ALA A 58 -2.25 -18.93 1.02
N TRP A 59 -2.60 -18.54 -0.21
CA TRP A 59 -3.28 -17.28 -0.53
C TRP A 59 -4.78 -17.34 -0.31
N ASN A 60 -5.37 -18.53 -0.11
CA ASN A 60 -6.80 -18.68 0.09
C ASN A 60 -7.22 -18.28 1.51
N GLN A 61 -6.94 -17.02 1.85
CA GLN A 61 -7.28 -16.39 3.12
C GLN A 61 -8.37 -15.33 2.90
N PRO A 62 -9.23 -15.08 3.90
CA PRO A 62 -10.12 -13.93 3.88
C PRO A 62 -9.32 -12.64 3.64
N HIS A 63 -9.84 -11.77 2.77
CA HIS A 63 -9.21 -10.48 2.45
C HIS A 63 -7.81 -10.56 1.84
N ALA A 64 -7.46 -11.69 1.22
CA ALA A 64 -6.27 -11.80 0.37
C ALA A 64 -6.55 -11.33 -1.06
N PHE A 65 -5.64 -10.52 -1.59
CA PHE A 65 -5.69 -9.99 -2.95
C PHE A 65 -4.33 -10.15 -3.61
N PHE A 66 -4.34 -10.21 -4.94
CA PHE A 66 -3.11 -10.26 -5.72
C PHE A 66 -3.18 -9.30 -6.92
N ILE A 67 -2.00 -8.93 -7.41
CA ILE A 67 -1.82 -8.10 -8.60
C ILE A 67 -0.88 -8.83 -9.59
N PRO A 68 -1.09 -8.71 -10.91
CA PRO A 68 -0.10 -9.15 -11.89
C PRO A 68 0.98 -8.06 -12.05
N MET A 69 2.23 -8.41 -11.76
CA MET A 69 3.36 -7.49 -11.78
C MET A 69 4.60 -8.16 -12.37
N TYR A 70 5.24 -7.52 -13.36
CA TYR A 70 6.51 -7.98 -13.90
C TYR A 70 7.67 -7.64 -12.97
N GLN A 71 8.73 -8.45 -12.96
CA GLN A 71 9.95 -8.20 -12.14
C GLN A 71 10.65 -6.86 -12.43
N ARG A 72 10.45 -6.31 -13.64
CA ARG A 72 10.98 -5.00 -14.06
C ARG A 72 10.13 -3.82 -13.58
N GLU A 73 8.97 -4.07 -13.00
CA GLU A 73 8.08 -3.04 -12.48
C GLU A 73 8.35 -2.79 -10.99
N ALA A 74 7.96 -1.61 -10.53
CA ALA A 74 7.82 -1.27 -9.13
C ALA A 74 6.38 -0.79 -8.88
N LEU A 75 6.00 -0.66 -7.61
CA LEU A 75 4.73 -0.10 -7.22
C LEU A 75 4.88 0.94 -6.11
N TRP A 76 3.86 1.79 -5.99
CA TRP A 76 3.62 2.64 -4.84
C TRP A 76 2.13 2.57 -4.47
N LEU A 77 1.81 2.91 -3.22
CA LEU A 77 0.44 2.89 -2.71
C LEU A 77 -0.13 4.30 -2.76
N SER A 78 -1.30 4.46 -3.37
CA SER A 78 -2.09 5.71 -3.34
C SER A 78 -3.29 5.54 -2.42
N PHE A 79 -3.45 6.49 -1.51
CA PHE A 79 -4.54 6.55 -0.54
C PHE A 79 -5.55 7.62 -0.95
N SER A 80 -6.83 7.24 -0.95
CA SER A 80 -7.95 8.16 -1.08
C SER A 80 -8.83 7.98 0.15
N ALA A 81 -8.96 9.03 0.94
CA ALA A 81 -9.62 8.99 2.23
C ALA A 81 -10.59 10.17 2.39
N ALA A 82 -11.65 9.97 3.19
CA ALA A 82 -12.58 11.03 3.54
C ALA A 82 -11.88 12.13 4.35
N PHE A 83 -11.89 13.37 3.86
CA PHE A 83 -11.20 14.48 4.50
C PHE A 83 -11.73 14.86 5.89
N TRP A 84 -12.97 14.50 6.20
CA TRP A 84 -13.66 14.86 7.43
C TRP A 84 -13.50 13.82 8.55
N LYS A 85 -12.98 12.63 8.24
CA LYS A 85 -12.75 11.56 9.22
C LYS A 85 -11.56 10.70 8.77
N PRO A 86 -10.35 11.05 9.21
CA PRO A 86 -9.12 10.38 8.79
C PRO A 86 -9.02 8.98 9.38
N ASN A 87 -8.20 8.15 8.74
CA ASN A 87 -7.86 6.81 9.20
C ASN A 87 -6.35 6.71 9.47
N ALA A 88 -5.97 5.99 10.52
CA ALA A 88 -4.59 5.58 10.70
C ALA A 88 -4.34 4.28 9.90
N VAL A 89 -3.23 4.23 9.17
CA VAL A 89 -2.88 3.14 8.25
C VAL A 89 -1.46 2.65 8.53
N LYS A 90 -1.32 1.37 8.85
CA LYS A 90 -0.03 0.67 8.89
C LYS A 90 0.15 -0.13 7.60
N VAL A 91 1.38 -0.15 7.11
CA VAL A 91 1.79 -0.95 5.96
C VAL A 91 2.91 -1.86 6.40
N GLY A 92 2.78 -3.16 6.14
CA GLY A 92 3.76 -4.18 6.48
C GLY A 92 4.23 -4.93 5.24
N VAL A 93 5.47 -5.42 5.28
CA VAL A 93 6.02 -6.37 4.30
C VAL A 93 6.87 -7.37 5.06
N GLY A 94 6.59 -8.67 4.95
CA GLY A 94 7.38 -9.70 5.62
C GLY A 94 7.47 -9.52 7.13
N GLU A 95 6.35 -9.21 7.79
CA GLU A 95 6.32 -8.97 9.26
C GLU A 95 7.19 -7.79 9.72
N ILE A 96 7.55 -6.88 8.81
CA ILE A 96 8.24 -5.62 9.11
C ILE A 96 7.32 -4.46 8.78
N ASN A 97 7.21 -3.51 9.69
CA ASN A 97 6.50 -2.26 9.46
C ASN A 97 7.26 -1.41 8.43
N ALA A 98 6.64 -1.12 7.28
CA ALA A 98 7.26 -0.38 6.19
C ALA A 98 7.54 1.09 6.52
N ILE A 99 6.91 1.64 7.55
CA ILE A 99 6.99 3.04 7.96
C ILE A 99 8.13 3.23 8.97
N SER A 100 8.16 2.41 10.03
CA SER A 100 9.17 2.50 11.09
C SER A 100 10.40 1.62 10.85
N GLY A 101 10.29 0.58 10.03
CA GLY A 101 11.33 -0.45 9.85
C GLY A 101 11.42 -1.45 11.01
N ALA A 102 10.57 -1.33 12.03
CA ALA A 102 10.53 -2.23 13.17
C ALA A 102 9.72 -3.51 12.88
N ALA A 103 9.80 -4.49 13.77
CA ALA A 103 8.96 -5.68 13.72
C ALA A 103 7.47 -5.31 13.74
N TRP A 104 6.65 -6.08 13.01
CA TRP A 104 5.22 -5.87 12.91
C TRP A 104 4.53 -6.02 14.27
N ALA A 105 3.69 -5.04 14.61
CA ALA A 105 2.86 -5.04 15.80
C ALA A 105 1.46 -4.52 15.46
N LEU A 106 0.46 -5.03 16.17
CA LEU A 106 -0.94 -4.66 15.96
C LEU A 106 -1.32 -3.33 16.61
N ASP A 107 -0.54 -2.84 17.57
CA ASP A 107 -0.80 -1.55 18.21
C ASP A 107 -0.14 -0.41 17.43
N LEU A 108 -0.71 0.78 17.53
CA LEU A 108 -0.10 2.00 16.98
C LEU A 108 1.00 2.48 17.93
N HIS A 109 2.10 2.99 17.38
CA HIS A 109 3.14 3.66 18.16
C HIS A 109 3.42 5.03 17.55
N SER A 110 3.51 6.06 18.39
CA SER A 110 3.86 7.44 17.99
C SER A 110 5.36 7.73 18.07
N GLU A 111 6.13 6.92 18.83
CA GLU A 111 7.57 7.14 19.06
C GLU A 111 8.39 5.84 18.91
N PRO A 112 9.04 5.61 17.76
CA PRO A 112 8.86 6.33 16.50
C PRO A 112 7.47 6.04 15.88
N GLN A 113 6.92 6.99 15.14
CA GLN A 113 5.63 6.83 14.46
C GLN A 113 5.67 5.66 13.48
N ASP A 114 4.76 4.70 13.64
CA ASP A 114 4.72 3.47 12.84
C ASP A 114 3.48 3.33 11.95
N TYR A 115 2.78 4.43 11.73
CA TYR A 115 1.59 4.54 10.91
C TYR A 115 1.58 5.85 10.11
N MET A 116 0.66 5.92 9.16
CA MET A 116 0.33 7.13 8.40
C MET A 116 -1.10 7.54 8.73
N VAL A 117 -1.38 8.84 8.70
CA VAL A 117 -2.75 9.35 8.80
C VAL A 117 -3.24 9.72 7.39
N CYS A 118 -4.34 9.11 6.96
CA CYS A 118 -4.92 9.31 5.65
C CYS A 118 -6.33 9.94 5.78
N PRO A 119 -6.52 11.20 5.37
CA PRO A 119 -5.50 12.21 5.02
C PRO A 119 -4.75 12.75 6.27
N PRO A 120 -3.58 13.42 6.15
CA PRO A 120 -3.05 14.06 4.95
C PRO A 120 -2.09 13.22 4.09
N GLN A 121 -1.62 12.07 4.55
CA GLN A 121 -0.67 11.25 3.78
C GLN A 121 -1.37 10.65 2.54
N PRO A 122 -0.99 11.02 1.30
CA PRO A 122 -1.73 10.60 0.11
C PRO A 122 -1.10 9.37 -0.58
N TRP A 123 0.15 9.05 -0.26
CA TRP A 123 0.86 7.92 -0.84
C TRP A 123 1.95 7.36 0.08
N LEU A 124 2.39 6.13 -0.23
CA LEU A 124 3.58 5.49 0.31
C LEU A 124 4.35 4.82 -0.82
N ASP A 125 5.60 5.20 -0.99
CA ASP A 125 6.45 4.80 -2.10
C ASP A 125 7.26 3.51 -1.87
N GLY A 126 7.48 3.12 -0.61
CA GLY A 126 8.32 1.97 -0.29
C GLY A 126 8.54 1.77 1.19
N ILE A 127 9.58 1.00 1.49
CA ILE A 127 9.90 0.49 2.82
C ILE A 127 11.06 1.31 3.39
N ASN A 128 10.94 1.75 4.64
CA ASN A 128 11.95 2.53 5.34
C ASN A 128 13.34 1.87 5.27
N ALA A 129 14.34 2.67 4.90
CA ALA A 129 15.75 2.27 4.77
C ALA A 129 16.70 3.23 5.52
N GLY A 130 16.19 3.98 6.49
CA GLY A 130 16.93 4.97 7.28
C GLY A 130 17.13 6.31 6.56
N ASP A 131 17.51 7.34 7.32
CA ASP A 131 17.88 8.68 6.81
C ASP A 131 16.87 9.31 5.81
N ALA A 132 15.56 9.10 6.06
CA ALA A 132 14.46 9.50 5.19
C ALA A 132 14.46 8.87 3.78
N TYR A 133 15.23 7.81 3.60
CA TYR A 133 15.22 6.99 2.39
C TYR A 133 14.32 5.78 2.54
N ILE A 134 13.77 5.37 1.41
CA ILE A 134 13.02 4.12 1.26
C ILE A 134 13.65 3.28 0.16
N ARG A 135 13.33 1.99 0.18
CA ARG A 135 13.48 1.08 -0.96
C ARG A 135 12.11 0.81 -1.56
N GLN A 136 11.98 0.95 -2.88
CA GLN A 136 10.70 0.78 -3.58
C GLN A 136 10.09 -0.60 -3.36
N PHE A 137 8.76 -0.70 -3.40
CA PHE A 137 8.10 -2.00 -3.56
C PHE A 137 8.34 -2.53 -4.98
N VAL A 138 9.16 -3.58 -5.14
CA VAL A 138 9.41 -4.25 -6.43
C VAL A 138 8.92 -5.68 -6.40
N ALA A 139 8.73 -6.34 -7.54
CA ALA A 139 8.50 -7.78 -7.53
C ALA A 139 9.83 -8.55 -7.55
N MET A 140 9.99 -9.53 -6.66
CA MET A 140 11.13 -10.47 -6.69
C MET A 140 10.65 -11.91 -6.46
N PRO A 141 11.38 -12.92 -7.00
CA PRO A 141 11.14 -14.31 -6.65
C PRO A 141 11.35 -14.55 -5.15
N LEU A 142 10.43 -15.29 -4.53
CA LEU A 142 10.61 -15.81 -3.18
C LEU A 142 11.63 -16.96 -3.17
N GLY A 143 12.31 -17.18 -2.04
CA GLY A 143 13.29 -18.23 -1.78
C GLY A 143 14.71 -17.93 -2.24
N GLN A 144 14.99 -16.70 -2.73
CA GLN A 144 16.31 -16.32 -3.25
C GLN A 144 17.10 -15.40 -2.33
N GLY A 145 16.60 -15.09 -1.14
CA GLY A 145 17.31 -14.29 -0.14
C GLY A 145 17.30 -12.78 -0.40
N TYR A 146 16.54 -12.33 -1.39
CA TYR A 146 16.45 -10.92 -1.80
C TYR A 146 15.30 -10.15 -1.15
N THR A 147 14.38 -10.82 -0.47
CA THR A 147 13.29 -10.14 0.23
C THR A 147 13.81 -9.46 1.48
N ILE A 148 13.13 -8.38 1.90
CA ILE A 148 13.44 -7.71 3.17
C ILE A 148 13.23 -8.67 4.34
N GLU A 149 12.25 -9.58 4.23
CA GLU A 149 12.03 -10.67 5.17
C GLU A 149 13.29 -11.53 5.32
N SER A 150 13.88 -12.01 4.21
CA SER A 150 15.12 -12.77 4.29
C SER A 150 16.31 -11.98 4.84
N HIS A 151 16.39 -10.67 4.58
CA HIS A 151 17.50 -9.84 5.04
C HIS A 151 17.39 -9.44 6.52
N LEU A 152 16.17 -9.33 7.06
CA LEU A 152 15.92 -8.92 8.46
C LEU A 152 15.58 -10.10 9.38
N THR A 153 14.84 -11.10 8.90
CA THR A 153 14.30 -12.21 9.70
C THR A 153 14.88 -13.58 9.32
N GLY A 154 15.49 -13.71 8.13
CA GLY A 154 16.08 -14.96 7.64
C GLY A 154 15.06 -16.02 7.20
N VAL A 155 13.78 -15.67 7.14
CA VAL A 155 12.69 -16.55 6.71
C VAL A 155 11.81 -15.78 5.72
N GLU A 156 11.23 -16.44 4.72
CA GLU A 156 10.28 -15.83 3.79
C GLU A 156 8.90 -16.49 3.93
N ARG A 157 8.08 -16.01 4.87
CA ARG A 157 6.73 -16.50 5.16
C ARG A 157 5.64 -15.67 4.51
N ILE A 158 5.82 -14.35 4.37
CA ILE A 158 4.78 -13.44 3.88
C ILE A 158 5.33 -12.60 2.72
N GLY A 159 5.27 -13.17 1.51
CA GLY A 159 5.74 -12.55 0.27
C GLY A 159 4.91 -11.40 -0.29
N GLY A 160 4.13 -10.69 0.54
CA GLY A 160 3.17 -9.67 0.12
C GLY A 160 3.13 -8.44 1.04
N ILE A 161 2.28 -7.47 0.65
CA ILE A 161 2.03 -6.26 1.45
C ILE A 161 0.84 -6.52 2.39
N GLN A 162 1.02 -6.23 3.67
CA GLN A 162 -0.03 -6.17 4.68
C GLN A 162 -0.50 -4.73 4.85
N ILE A 163 -1.82 -4.51 4.93
CA ILE A 163 -2.39 -3.19 5.21
C ILE A 163 -3.35 -3.34 6.39
N GLN A 164 -3.10 -2.57 7.45
CA GLN A 164 -3.97 -2.50 8.62
C GLN A 164 -4.48 -1.08 8.79
N VAL A 165 -5.77 -0.96 9.05
CA VAL A 165 -6.47 0.33 9.13
C VAL A 165 -7.20 0.43 10.45
N TYR A 166 -7.07 1.57 11.09
CA TYR A 166 -7.73 1.92 12.34
C TYR A 166 -8.69 3.07 12.07
N ASP A 167 -9.91 2.93 12.57
CA ASP A 167 -10.83 4.04 12.66
C ASP A 167 -10.41 4.94 13.83
N PRO A 168 -10.63 6.26 13.72
CA PRO A 168 -10.38 7.15 14.83
C PRO A 168 -11.37 6.84 15.97
N LEU A 169 -10.99 7.22 17.18
CA LEU A 169 -11.84 7.01 18.35
C LEU A 169 -13.22 7.65 18.17
N PRO A 170 -14.29 7.00 18.68
CA PRO A 170 -15.65 7.53 18.59
C PRO A 170 -15.74 8.97 19.11
N GLY A 171 -16.47 9.82 18.38
CA GLY A 171 -16.69 11.22 18.77
C GLY A 171 -15.57 12.21 18.43
N ARG A 172 -14.37 11.76 18.02
CA ARG A 172 -13.28 12.65 17.60
C ARG A 172 -13.55 13.38 16.28
N PHE A 173 -14.30 12.73 15.38
CA PHE A 173 -14.64 13.25 14.07
C PHE A 173 -16.12 13.02 13.78
N PRO A 174 -16.76 13.89 12.97
CA PRO A 174 -18.14 13.68 12.51
C PRO A 174 -18.30 12.30 11.88
N ASP A 175 -19.47 11.67 12.02
CA ASP A 175 -19.75 10.37 11.36
C ASP A 175 -20.29 10.52 9.94
N GLN A 176 -20.73 11.71 9.57
CA GLN A 176 -21.28 12.02 8.26
C GLN A 176 -20.42 13.08 7.57
N PRO A 177 -20.35 13.05 6.22
CA PRO A 177 -19.69 14.11 5.48
C PRO A 177 -20.32 15.47 5.81
N PRO A 178 -19.52 16.53 5.96
CA PRO A 178 -20.06 17.87 6.08
C PRO A 178 -20.84 18.20 4.80
N VAL A 179 -21.94 18.92 4.96
CA VAL A 179 -22.75 19.38 3.82
C VAL A 179 -21.84 20.24 2.93
N PRO A 180 -21.65 19.89 1.65
CA PRO A 180 -20.82 20.68 0.76
C PRO A 180 -21.37 22.11 0.65
N PRO A 181 -20.52 23.15 0.67
CA PRO A 181 -20.94 24.45 0.17
C PRO A 181 -21.36 24.29 -1.32
N PRO A 182 -22.34 25.07 -1.82
CA PRO A 182 -22.80 24.94 -3.20
C PRO A 182 -21.64 25.06 -4.19
N ALA A 183 -21.48 24.06 -5.05
CA ALA A 183 -20.34 23.96 -5.96
C ALA A 183 -20.47 24.93 -7.16
N PRO A 184 -19.39 25.58 -7.60
CA PRO A 184 -19.29 26.14 -8.95
C PRO A 184 -19.06 25.01 -9.97
N MET A 185 -19.74 25.09 -11.13
CA MET A 185 -19.75 24.07 -12.19
C MET A 185 -18.37 23.88 -12.86
N ALA A 186 -17.91 22.63 -13.04
CA ALA A 186 -16.84 22.30 -13.99
C ALA A 186 -16.94 20.85 -14.53
N SER A 187 -16.50 20.68 -15.78
CA SER A 187 -16.81 19.61 -16.76
C SER A 187 -15.91 18.37 -16.72
N ALA A 188 -16.41 17.28 -17.32
CA ALA A 188 -15.90 15.91 -17.25
C ALA A 188 -15.04 15.44 -18.45
N GLY A 189 -14.20 14.43 -18.23
CA GLY A 189 -13.63 13.52 -19.24
C GLY A 189 -12.47 12.70 -18.65
N GLY A 190 -12.21 11.42 -18.93
CA GLY A 190 -12.75 10.34 -19.76
C GLY A 190 -11.74 9.15 -19.63
N THR A 191 -12.14 7.88 -19.75
CA THR A 191 -11.22 6.71 -19.52
C THR A 191 -11.26 5.67 -20.65
N TYR A 192 -10.15 4.96 -20.87
CA TYR A 192 -10.02 3.82 -21.80
C TYR A 192 -9.33 2.62 -21.13
N ARG A 193 -9.71 1.38 -21.48
CA ARG A 193 -9.19 0.09 -20.95
C ARG A 193 -8.82 -0.88 -22.08
N ALA A 194 -7.85 -1.77 -21.83
CA ALA A 194 -7.54 -2.95 -22.66
C ALA A 194 -7.20 -4.20 -21.80
N ARG A 195 -7.55 -5.39 -22.30
CA ARG A 195 -7.46 -6.73 -21.67
C ARG A 195 -6.13 -7.45 -21.95
N GLY A 196 -5.72 -8.36 -21.06
CA GLY A 196 -4.57 -9.26 -21.19
C GLY A 196 -4.90 -10.75 -20.96
N GLY A 197 -4.00 -11.63 -21.42
CA GLY A 197 -4.00 -13.10 -21.24
C GLY A 197 -3.18 -13.60 -20.03
N ALA A 198 -3.15 -14.92 -19.84
CA ALA A 198 -2.89 -15.65 -18.57
C ALA A 198 -1.43 -15.69 -18.05
N ALA A 199 -1.25 -15.92 -16.72
CA ALA A 199 0.03 -15.92 -15.98
C ALA A 199 0.09 -16.88 -14.75
N GLN A 200 1.31 -17.11 -14.21
CA GLN A 200 1.74 -17.84 -12.98
C GLN A 200 2.27 -16.87 -11.86
N GLU A 201 2.56 -17.37 -10.64
CA GLU A 201 2.76 -16.65 -9.35
C GLU A 201 4.09 -15.89 -9.08
N MET A 202 4.07 -14.81 -8.25
CA MET A 202 5.18 -13.86 -7.93
C MET A 202 5.04 -13.16 -6.53
N GLY A 203 6.12 -12.57 -5.93
CA GLY A 203 6.15 -11.83 -4.63
C GLY A 203 6.83 -10.43 -4.64
N ILE A 204 6.89 -9.69 -3.51
CA ILE A 204 7.42 -8.28 -3.41
C ILE A 204 8.76 -8.17 -2.63
N ALA A 205 9.68 -7.28 -3.05
CA ALA A 205 10.94 -6.92 -2.40
C ALA A 205 11.30 -5.43 -2.54
N ALA A 206 12.57 -5.09 -2.28
CA ALA A 206 13.09 -3.74 -2.16
C ALA A 206 13.83 -3.28 -3.44
N GLY A 207 13.38 -2.20 -4.09
CA GLY A 207 14.02 -1.58 -5.27
C GLY A 207 15.00 -0.47 -4.91
N GLY A 208 15.40 0.32 -5.91
CA GLY A 208 16.33 1.44 -5.73
C GLY A 208 15.85 2.53 -4.76
N LYS A 209 16.78 3.39 -4.36
CA LYS A 209 16.67 4.32 -3.23
C LYS A 209 15.99 5.63 -3.63
N MET A 210 15.00 6.09 -2.87
CA MET A 210 14.43 7.44 -3.00
C MET A 210 13.97 8.01 -1.66
N LYS A 211 13.73 9.32 -1.61
CA LYS A 211 13.31 10.01 -0.37
C LYS A 211 11.79 9.96 -0.22
N GLN A 212 11.32 9.59 0.96
CA GLN A 212 9.90 9.63 1.34
C GLN A 212 9.79 10.36 2.66
N ARG A 213 8.78 11.22 2.78
CA ARG A 213 8.40 11.81 4.07
C ARG A 213 7.12 11.15 4.56
N ILE A 214 7.14 10.73 5.82
CA ILE A 214 5.96 10.35 6.58
C ILE A 214 5.52 11.60 7.35
N TYR A 215 4.28 12.01 7.19
CA TYR A 215 3.76 13.18 7.90
C TYR A 215 3.48 12.84 9.37
N PRO A 216 3.90 13.70 10.32
CA PRO A 216 3.51 13.56 11.72
C PRO A 216 1.99 13.55 11.84
N ASP A 217 1.46 12.71 12.72
CA ASP A 217 0.03 12.71 13.05
C ASP A 217 -0.40 14.06 13.64
N PRO A 218 -1.31 14.81 12.98
CA PRO A 218 -1.81 16.08 13.50
C PRO A 218 -2.88 15.93 14.59
N HIS A 219 -3.37 14.72 14.87
CA HIS A 219 -4.49 14.44 15.76
C HIS A 219 -4.09 13.78 17.08
N GLY A 220 -2.94 13.09 17.08
CA GLY A 220 -2.48 12.29 18.21
C GLY A 220 -3.10 10.89 18.22
N ILE A 221 -2.40 9.97 18.88
CA ILE A 221 -2.76 8.55 18.97
C ILE A 221 -3.93 8.27 19.94
N ASP A 222 -4.15 9.18 20.90
CA ASP A 222 -5.19 9.12 21.94
C ASP A 222 -6.40 10.00 21.61
#